data_AF-A7T5Z0-F1
#
_entry.id   AF-A7T5Z0-F1
#
_cell.length_a   1.000
_cell.length_b   1.000
_cell.length_c   1.000
_cell.angle_alpha   90.00
_cell.angle_beta   90.00
_cell.angle_gamma   90.00
#
_symmetry.space_group_name_H-M   'P 1'
#
loop_
_entity.id
_entity.type
_entity.pdbx_description
1 polymer ?
#
loop_
_entity_poly.entity_id
_entity_poly.type
_entity_poly.pdbx_seq_one_letter_code
_entity_poly.pdbx_strand_id
1 'polypeptide(L)'
;LDTTYCALDTTYCALDTTYCALDTTYCALDTTYCALDTTYCALDTTYCALDTTYCALDTTYCALDTTYCALDTTYCALDTTYCALDTTYCALDTTYCALDTTYCALDTTYCALDTTYCALDTTYCALDTTYCALDTTHCALDTTYCALDTTYCALDTTYCALDTTYCALDTTYCALDTTHCALHTT
;
A
#
# COMPACT_ATOMS: atom_id res chain seq x y z
N LEU A 1 1.76 5.76 36.48
CA LEU A 1 1.25 4.54 35.85
C LEU A 1 -0.17 4.37 36.34
N ASP A 2 -1.06 5.17 35.77
CA ASP A 2 -2.50 4.99 35.93
C ASP A 2 -2.95 4.42 34.58
N THR A 3 -2.82 3.11 34.41
CA THR A 3 -3.26 2.43 33.20
C THR A 3 -4.76 2.25 33.29
N THR A 4 -5.49 3.15 32.63
CA THR A 4 -6.94 3.08 32.48
C THR A 4 -7.29 2.14 31.32
N TYR A 5 -8.03 1.08 31.63
CA TYR A 5 -8.63 0.18 30.65
C TYR A 5 -10.10 0.54 30.49
N CYS A 6 -10.55 0.75 29.26
CA CYS A 6 -11.95 1.04 28.96
C CYS A 6 -12.51 0.06 27.93
N ALA A 7 -13.68 -0.50 28.25
CA ALA A 7 -14.52 -1.29 27.35
C ALA A 7 -15.93 -0.69 27.36
N LEU A 8 -16.43 -0.28 26.19
CA LEU A 8 -17.69 0.45 26.08
C LEU A 8 -18.38 0.13 24.75
N ASP A 9 -19.71 0.01 24.81
CA ASP A 9 -20.60 -0.09 23.64
C ASP A 9 -21.43 1.20 23.59
N THR A 10 -21.14 2.05 22.59
CA THR A 10 -21.79 3.35 22.41
C THR A 10 -21.84 3.75 20.94
N THR A 11 -22.67 4.73 20.61
CA THR A 11 -22.75 5.25 19.23
C THR A 11 -21.58 6.18 18.89
N TYR A 12 -21.05 6.91 19.88
CA TYR A 12 -19.95 7.86 19.74
C TYR A 12 -19.03 7.81 20.96
N CYS A 13 -17.72 7.73 20.72
CA CYS A 13 -16.69 7.75 21.76
C CYS A 13 -15.58 8.77 21.43
N ALA A 14 -15.13 9.51 22.44
CA ALA A 14 -13.87 10.25 22.44
C ALA A 14 -13.13 10.03 23.76
N LEU A 15 -11.91 9.51 23.72
CA LEU A 15 -11.19 9.09 24.91
C LEU A 15 -9.66 9.16 24.74
N ASP A 16 -8.97 9.51 25.83
CA ASP A 16 -7.53 9.40 26.01
C ASP A 16 -7.25 8.33 27.08
N THR A 17 -6.64 7.22 26.66
CA THR A 17 -6.30 6.08 27.53
C THR A 17 -5.07 5.33 27.02
N THR A 18 -4.48 4.48 27.86
CA THR A 18 -3.37 3.63 27.42
C THR A 18 -3.83 2.46 26.55
N TYR A 19 -5.01 1.89 26.86
CA TYR A 19 -5.58 0.71 26.21
C TYR A 19 -7.09 0.82 26.05
N CYS A 20 -7.60 0.64 24.83
CA CYS A 20 -9.03 0.64 24.56
C CYS A 20 -9.47 -0.57 23.71
N ALA A 21 -10.64 -1.13 24.04
CA ALA A 21 -11.35 -2.11 23.23
C ALA A 21 -12.83 -1.70 23.12
N LEU A 22 -13.25 -1.28 21.93
CA LEU A 22 -14.56 -0.68 21.71
C LEU A 22 -15.29 -1.29 20.50
N ASP A 23 -16.61 -1.39 20.64
CA ASP A 23 -17.57 -1.64 19.55
C ASP A 23 -18.49 -0.40 19.47
N THR A 24 -18.35 0.38 18.40
CA THR A 24 -19.06 1.66 18.25
C THR A 24 -19.29 2.04 16.79
N THR A 25 -20.22 2.96 16.52
CA THR A 25 -20.43 3.46 15.15
C THR A 25 -19.35 4.48 14.74
N TYR A 26 -18.93 5.36 15.66
CA TYR A 26 -17.94 6.40 15.43
C TYR A 26 -16.99 6.55 16.62
N CYS A 27 -15.70 6.62 16.35
CA CYS A 27 -14.69 6.79 17.38
C CYS A 27 -13.58 7.78 16.98
N ALA A 28 -13.13 8.58 17.96
CA ALA A 28 -11.95 9.44 17.86
C ALA A 28 -11.07 9.25 19.10
N LEU A 29 -9.86 8.69 18.95
CA LEU A 29 -9.04 8.27 20.09
C LEU A 29 -7.56 8.68 19.93
N ASP A 30 -6.96 9.06 21.06
CA ASP A 30 -5.51 9.20 21.25
C ASP A 30 -5.09 8.17 22.32
N THR A 31 -4.38 7.12 21.89
CA THR A 31 -4.03 5.99 22.77
C THR A 31 -2.72 5.32 22.38
N THR A 32 -2.11 4.55 23.28
CA THR A 32 -0.93 3.76 22.92
C THR A 32 -1.30 2.47 22.17
N TYR A 33 -2.42 1.84 22.54
CA TYR A 33 -2.88 0.57 21.96
C TYR A 33 -4.39 0.55 21.80
N CYS A 34 -4.86 0.19 20.61
CA CYS A 34 -6.28 0.11 20.33
C CYS A 34 -6.65 -1.18 19.54
N ALA A 35 -7.80 -1.77 19.91
CA ALA A 35 -8.46 -2.83 19.16
C ALA A 35 -9.94 -2.48 18.97
N LEU A 36 -10.41 -2.28 17.73
CA LEU A 36 -11.76 -1.75 17.46
C LEU A 36 -12.47 -2.51 16.33
N ASP A 37 -13.77 -2.71 16.52
CA ASP A 37 -14.74 -3.07 15.49
C ASP A 37 -15.73 -1.90 15.36
N THR A 38 -15.64 -1.12 14.28
CA THR A 38 -16.43 0.11 14.13
C THR A 38 -16.76 0.45 12.68
N THR A 39 -17.76 1.31 12.45
CA THR A 39 -18.07 1.77 11.09
C THR A 39 -17.11 2.87 10.61
N TYR A 40 -16.77 3.81 11.49
CA TYR A 40 -15.89 4.95 11.20
C TYR A 40 -14.93 5.22 12.36
N CYS A 41 -13.65 5.41 12.03
CA CYS A 41 -12.63 5.71 13.03
C CYS A 41 -11.62 6.77 12.57
N ALA A 42 -11.19 7.61 13.52
CA ALA A 42 -10.07 8.54 13.37
C ALA A 42 -9.14 8.41 14.59
N LEU A 43 -7.87 8.00 14.39
CA LEU A 43 -6.98 7.70 15.50
C LEU A 43 -5.56 8.25 15.31
N ASP A 44 -4.97 8.70 16.42
CA ASP A 44 -3.54 8.96 16.60
C ASP A 44 -3.03 7.97 17.66
N THR A 45 -2.27 6.94 17.25
CA THR A 45 -1.85 5.88 18.18
C THR A 45 -0.50 5.26 17.84
N THR A 46 0.12 4.58 18.80
CA THR A 46 1.37 3.84 18.52
C THR A 46 1.10 2.51 17.82
N TYR A 47 0.06 1.78 18.26
CA TYR A 47 -0.29 0.45 17.76
C TYR A 47 -1.80 0.29 17.62
N CYS A 48 -2.25 -0.19 16.47
CA CYS A 48 -3.67 -0.39 16.21
C CYS A 48 -3.98 -1.69 15.46
N ALA A 49 -5.08 -2.35 15.85
CA ALA A 49 -5.69 -3.46 15.13
C ALA A 49 -7.19 -3.18 14.92
N LEU A 50 -7.65 -3.07 13.67
CA LEU A 50 -9.02 -2.65 13.37
C LEU A 50 -9.70 -3.51 12.30
N ASP A 51 -10.99 -3.77 12.52
CA ASP A 51 -11.96 -4.24 11.51
C ASP A 51 -13.00 -3.12 11.34
N THR A 52 -12.96 -2.39 10.22
CA THR A 52 -13.84 -1.23 10.03
C THR A 52 -14.23 -0.96 8.58
N THR A 53 -15.30 -0.18 8.37
CA THR A 53 -15.66 0.23 7.00
C THR A 53 -14.79 1.39 6.49
N TYR A 54 -14.52 2.38 7.35
CA TYR A 54 -13.74 3.58 7.01
C TYR A 54 -12.79 3.97 8.13
N CYS A 55 -11.51 4.19 7.80
CA CYS A 55 -10.51 4.62 8.78
C CYS A 55 -9.60 5.76 8.25
N ALA A 56 -9.20 6.64 9.16
CA ALA A 56 -8.14 7.63 8.96
C ALA A 56 -7.17 7.59 10.16
N LEU A 57 -5.90 7.27 9.92
CA LEU A 57 -4.94 6.99 11.00
C LEU A 57 -3.59 7.68 10.79
N ASP A 58 -3.03 8.18 11.89
CA ASP A 58 -1.60 8.52 12.04
C ASP A 58 -1.02 7.59 13.12
N THR A 59 -0.18 6.63 12.73
CA THR A 59 0.34 5.62 13.69
C THR A 59 1.73 5.09 13.38
N THR A 60 2.40 4.49 14.36
CA THR A 60 3.68 3.80 14.08
C THR A 60 3.47 2.42 13.45
N TYR A 61 2.49 1.66 13.94
CA TYR A 61 2.20 0.29 13.51
C TYR A 61 0.70 0.03 13.40
N CYS A 62 0.27 -0.50 12.25
CA CYS A 62 -1.14 -0.81 12.02
C CYS A 62 -1.37 -2.16 11.33
N ALA A 63 -2.41 -2.86 11.76
CA ALA A 63 -2.97 -4.03 11.08
C ALA A 63 -4.48 -3.82 10.86
N LEU A 64 -4.96 -3.83 9.63
CA LEU A 64 -6.36 -3.50 9.32
C LEU A 64 -6.99 -4.45 8.28
N ASP A 65 -8.26 -4.77 8.52
CA ASP A 65 -9.20 -5.32 7.54
C ASP A 65 -10.31 -4.28 7.32
N THR A 66 -10.34 -3.60 6.17
CA THR A 66 -11.29 -2.50 5.95
C THR A 66 -11.74 -2.30 4.51
N THR A 67 -12.83 -1.57 4.29
CA THR A 67 -13.24 -1.20 2.92
C THR A 67 -12.46 0.00 2.39
N TYR A 68 -12.27 1.04 3.21
CA TYR A 68 -11.59 2.29 2.84
C TYR A 68 -10.65 2.78 3.94
N CYS A 69 -9.43 3.16 3.56
CA CYS A 69 -8.46 3.70 4.50
C CYS A 69 -7.61 4.85 3.94
N ALA A 70 -7.21 5.77 4.82
CA ALA A 70 -6.20 6.79 4.58
C ALA A 70 -5.21 6.81 5.76
N LEU A 71 -3.93 6.53 5.52
CA LEU A 71 -2.95 6.31 6.58
C LEU A 71 -1.64 7.08 6.34
N ASP A 72 -1.09 7.64 7.42
CA ASP A 72 0.30 8.08 7.54
C ASP A 72 0.95 7.21 8.63
N THR A 73 1.84 6.27 8.25
CA THR A 73 2.40 5.33 9.23
C THR A 73 3.82 4.85 8.92
N THR A 74 4.53 4.33 9.93
CA THR A 74 5.85 3.70 9.66
C THR A 74 5.71 2.29 9.08
N TYR A 75 4.79 1.49 9.62
CA TYR A 75 4.58 0.09 9.24
C TYR A 75 3.09 -0.25 9.15
N CYS A 76 2.67 -0.82 8.02
CA CYS A 76 1.29 -1.26 7.84
C CYS A 76 1.15 -2.65 7.19
N ALA A 77 0.14 -3.39 7.65
CA ALA A 77 -0.36 -4.60 7.02
C ALA A 77 -1.87 -4.50 6.80
N LEU A 78 -2.34 -4.59 5.56
CA LEU A 78 -3.73 -4.31 5.21
C LEU A 78 -4.33 -5.35 4.27
N ASP A 79 -5.59 -5.70 4.52
CA ASP A 79 -6.51 -6.34 3.56
C ASP A 79 -7.67 -5.36 3.32
N THR A 80 -7.75 -4.75 2.13
CA THR A 80 -8.77 -3.70 1.88
C THR A 80 -9.26 -3.57 0.45
N THR A 81 -10.38 -2.87 0.23
CA THR A 81 -10.81 -2.55 -1.15
C THR A 81 -10.10 -1.31 -1.71
N TYR A 82 -9.97 -0.25 -0.91
CA TYR A 82 -9.38 1.03 -1.33
C TYR A 82 -8.44 1.60 -0.25
N CYS A 83 -7.25 2.02 -0.65
CA CYS A 83 -6.29 2.64 0.26
C CYS A 83 -5.52 3.82 -0.36
N ALA A 84 -5.19 4.79 0.50
CA ALA A 84 -4.23 5.87 0.21
C ALA A 84 -3.24 5.97 1.38
N LEU A 85 -1.95 5.79 1.11
CA LEU A 85 -0.92 5.63 2.14
C LEU A 85 0.33 6.48 1.89
N ASP A 86 0.85 7.09 2.96
CA ASP A 86 2.22 7.59 3.06
C ASP A 86 2.93 6.78 4.16
N THR A 87 3.87 5.90 3.80
CA THR A 87 4.51 5.02 4.80
C THR A 87 5.95 4.63 4.51
N THR A 88 6.69 4.15 5.53
CA THR A 88 8.03 3.58 5.27
C THR A 88 7.95 2.15 4.73
N TYR A 89 7.08 1.31 5.31
CA TYR A 89 6.95 -0.10 4.98
C TYR A 89 5.49 -0.53 4.90
N CYS A 90 5.11 -1.18 3.81
CA CYS A 90 3.75 -1.69 3.63
C CYS A 90 3.69 -3.11 3.03
N ALA A 91 2.70 -3.88 3.51
CA ALA A 91 2.31 -5.17 2.95
C ALA A 91 0.78 -5.20 2.78
N LEU A 92 0.30 -5.29 1.54
CA LEU A 92 -1.12 -5.10 1.23
C LEU A 92 -1.67 -6.20 0.30
N ASP A 93 -2.91 -6.59 0.53
CA ASP A 93 -3.79 -7.30 -0.42
C ASP A 93 -5.01 -6.41 -0.67
N THR A 94 -5.13 -5.80 -1.86
CA THR A 94 -6.22 -4.83 -2.12
C THR A 94 -6.74 -4.78 -3.56
N THR A 95 -7.87 -4.10 -3.78
CA THR A 95 -8.33 -3.86 -5.16
C THR A 95 -7.72 -2.60 -5.78
N TYR A 96 -7.66 -1.50 -5.02
CA TYR A 96 -7.16 -0.20 -5.47
C TYR A 96 -6.25 0.46 -4.43
N CYS A 97 -5.08 0.91 -4.87
CA CYS A 97 -4.14 1.60 -3.97
C CYS A 97 -3.44 2.82 -4.62
N ALA A 98 -3.14 3.82 -3.80
CA ALA A 98 -2.27 4.95 -4.11
C ALA A 98 -1.26 5.14 -2.98
N LEU A 99 0.03 4.99 -3.25
CA LEU A 99 1.06 4.88 -2.21
C LEU A 99 2.28 5.77 -2.52
N ASP A 100 2.80 6.42 -1.49
CA ASP A 100 4.14 7.00 -1.41
C ASP A 100 4.90 6.27 -0.29
N THR A 101 5.89 5.42 -0.64
CA THR A 101 6.58 4.61 0.39
C THR A 101 8.06 4.30 0.10
N THR A 102 8.81 3.88 1.12
CA THR A 102 10.18 3.37 0.87
C THR A 102 10.18 1.92 0.38
N TYR A 103 9.36 1.06 0.99
CA TYR A 103 9.28 -0.37 0.71
C TYR A 103 7.84 -0.85 0.65
N CYS A 104 7.45 -1.52 -0.45
CA CYS A 104 6.13 -2.14 -0.57
C CYS A 104 6.17 -3.59 -1.09
N ALA A 105 5.28 -4.41 -0.55
CA ALA A 105 4.91 -5.72 -1.09
C ALA A 105 3.39 -5.77 -1.28
N LEU A 106 2.92 -6.14 -2.46
CA LEU A 106 1.54 -5.92 -2.84
C LEU A 106 0.97 -7.00 -3.77
N ASP A 107 -0.25 -7.44 -3.47
CA ASP A 107 -1.12 -8.20 -4.40
C ASP A 107 -2.37 -7.35 -4.68
N THR A 108 -2.52 -6.82 -5.91
CA THR A 108 -3.66 -5.93 -6.23
C THR A 108 -4.14 -5.93 -7.66
N THR A 109 -5.36 -5.40 -7.88
CA THR A 109 -5.87 -5.18 -9.25
C THR A 109 -5.33 -3.88 -9.86
N TYR A 110 -5.31 -2.78 -9.12
CA TYR A 110 -4.92 -1.44 -9.59
C TYR A 110 -4.04 -0.71 -8.58
N CYS A 111 -2.89 -0.20 -9.03
CA CYS A 111 -1.99 0.58 -8.19
C CYS A 111 -1.37 1.79 -8.89
N ALA A 112 -1.14 2.85 -8.11
CA ALA A 112 -0.30 3.99 -8.46
C ALA A 112 0.72 4.21 -7.34
N LEU A 113 2.00 4.28 -7.69
CA LEU A 113 3.07 4.13 -6.69
C LEU A 113 4.27 5.05 -6.97
N ASP A 114 4.72 5.76 -5.94
CA ASP A 114 6.03 6.42 -5.87
C ASP A 114 6.84 5.75 -4.75
N THR A 115 7.87 4.96 -5.10
CA THR A 115 8.66 4.23 -4.08
C THR A 115 10.11 3.96 -4.41
N THR A 116 10.92 3.65 -3.39
CA THR A 116 12.30 3.18 -3.62
C THR A 116 12.35 1.72 -4.05
N TYR A 117 11.59 0.84 -3.37
CA TYR A 117 11.59 -0.60 -3.60
C TYR A 117 10.18 -1.17 -3.62
N CYS A 118 9.84 -1.89 -4.70
CA CYS A 118 8.55 -2.58 -4.80
C CYS A 118 8.64 -4.03 -5.29
N ALA A 119 7.78 -4.88 -4.75
CA ALA A 119 7.50 -6.23 -5.23
C ALA A 119 5.99 -6.41 -5.38
N LEU A 120 5.52 -6.70 -6.59
CA LEU A 120 4.10 -6.64 -6.94
C LEU A 120 3.65 -7.84 -7.79
N ASP A 121 2.47 -8.36 -7.46
CA ASP A 121 1.63 -9.18 -8.36
C ASP A 121 0.36 -8.38 -8.65
N THR A 122 0.19 -7.88 -9.88
CA THR A 122 -0.96 -7.00 -10.18
C THR A 122 -1.50 -7.06 -11.61
N THR A 123 -2.73 -6.60 -11.80
CA THR A 123 -3.29 -6.47 -13.16
C THR A 123 -2.83 -5.18 -13.84
N TYR A 124 -2.97 -4.03 -13.18
CA TYR A 124 -2.64 -2.71 -13.74
C TYR A 124 -1.81 -1.87 -12.77
N CYS A 125 -0.74 -1.27 -13.28
CA CYS A 125 0.13 -0.45 -12.44
C CYS A 125 0.75 0.75 -13.18
N ALA A 126 0.93 1.84 -12.43
CA ALA A 126 1.73 3.00 -12.81
C ALA A 126 2.74 3.30 -11.70
N LEU A 127 4.03 3.31 -12.03
CA LEU A 127 5.12 3.40 -11.04
C LEU A 127 6.17 4.43 -11.43
N ASP A 128 6.61 5.20 -10.44
CA ASP A 128 7.90 5.91 -10.42
C ASP A 128 8.74 5.30 -9.29
N THR A 129 9.78 4.52 -9.63
CA THR A 129 10.56 3.82 -8.60
C THR A 129 12.04 3.60 -8.91
N THR A 130 12.86 3.35 -7.88
CA THR A 130 14.27 2.98 -8.12
C THR A 130 14.44 1.51 -8.50
N TYR A 131 13.75 0.61 -7.79
CA TYR A 131 13.85 -0.83 -7.96
C TYR A 131 12.47 -1.50 -7.94
N CYS A 132 12.16 -2.28 -8.98
CA CYS A 132 10.91 -3.03 -9.05
C CYS A 132 11.09 -4.49 -9.48
N ALA A 133 10.31 -5.38 -8.87
CA ALA A 133 10.11 -6.76 -9.31
C ALA A 133 8.60 -7.02 -9.49
N LEU A 134 8.17 -7.40 -10.68
CA LEU A 134 6.75 -7.46 -11.05
C LEU A 134 6.37 -8.75 -11.80
N ASP A 135 5.19 -9.28 -11.47
CA ASP A 135 4.38 -10.15 -12.32
C ASP A 135 3.06 -9.44 -12.63
N THR A 136 2.86 -8.97 -13.86
CA THR A 136 1.66 -8.15 -14.18
C THR A 136 1.12 -8.24 -15.60
N THR A 137 -0.14 -7.84 -15.80
CA THR A 137 -0.69 -7.78 -17.17
C THR A 137 -0.36 -6.49 -17.92
N HIS A 138 -0.44 -5.33 -17.25
CA HIS A 138 -0.25 -4.01 -17.86
C HIS A 138 0.50 -3.06 -16.93
N CYS A 139 1.54 -2.42 -17.46
CA CYS A 139 2.36 -1.52 -16.66
C CYS A 139 2.90 -0.30 -17.43
N ALA A 140 3.03 0.83 -16.72
CA ALA A 140 3.73 2.03 -17.15
C ALA A 140 4.74 2.43 -16.07
N LEU A 141 6.03 2.48 -16.42
CA LEU A 141 7.12 2.61 -15.45
C LEU A 141 8.12 3.70 -15.87
N ASP A 142 8.52 4.52 -14.89
CA ASP A 142 9.78 5.29 -14.89
C ASP A 142 10.65 4.72 -13.77
N THR A 143 11.72 3.98 -14.11
CA THR A 143 12.54 3.33 -13.07
C THR A 143 14.02 3.19 -13.39
N THR A 144 14.86 3.03 -12.35
CA THR A 144 16.29 2.76 -12.59
C THR A 144 16.55 1.29 -12.92
N TYR A 145 15.93 0.36 -12.17
CA TYR A 145 16.12 -1.08 -12.30
C TYR A 145 14.79 -1.84 -12.24
N CYS A 146 14.57 -2.73 -13.20
CA CYS A 146 13.37 -3.56 -13.24
C CYS A 146 13.62 -5.02 -13.61
N ALA A 147 12.85 -5.92 -13.01
CA ALA A 147 12.72 -7.33 -13.38
C ALA A 147 11.24 -7.69 -13.52
N LEU A 148 10.78 -8.05 -14.71
CA LEU A 148 9.35 -8.16 -15.02
C LEU A 148 9.03 -9.47 -15.78
N ASP A 149 7.89 -10.07 -15.44
CA ASP A 149 7.13 -11.01 -16.28
C ASP A 149 5.77 -10.36 -16.58
N THR A 150 5.53 -9.90 -17.83
CA THR A 150 4.30 -9.15 -18.13
C THR A 150 3.70 -9.31 -19.52
N THR A 151 2.43 -8.93 -19.71
CA THR A 151 1.82 -8.95 -21.06
C THR A 151 2.09 -7.67 -21.85
N TYR A 152 1.92 -6.50 -21.24
CA TYR A 152 2.08 -5.18 -21.87
C TYR A 152 2.86 -4.21 -20.98
N CYS A 153 3.88 -3.56 -21.53
CA CYS A 153 4.65 -2.54 -20.81
C CYS A 153 5.03 -1.31 -21.65
N ALA A 154 5.10 -0.16 -20.98
CA ALA A 154 5.75 1.06 -21.45
C ALA A 154 6.76 1.53 -20.39
N LEU A 155 8.04 1.58 -20.73
CA LEU A 155 9.13 1.84 -19.77
C LEU A 155 10.05 2.96 -20.25
N ASP A 156 10.43 3.83 -19.32
CA ASP A 156 11.64 4.66 -19.36
C ASP A 156 12.56 4.18 -18.23
N THR A 157 13.66 3.47 -18.56
CA THR A 157 14.51 2.89 -17.51
C THR A 157 16.01 2.83 -17.83
N THR A 158 16.84 2.66 -16.80
CA THR A 158 18.29 2.45 -17.04
C THR A 158 18.62 0.98 -17.32
N TYR A 159 18.05 0.05 -16.55
CA TYR A 159 18.34 -1.39 -16.61
C TYR A 159 17.06 -2.25 -16.53
N CYS A 160 16.87 -3.15 -17.50
CA CYS A 160 15.76 -4.11 -17.51
C CYS A 160 16.16 -5.56 -17.73
N ALA A 161 15.44 -6.46 -17.06
CA ALA A 161 15.32 -7.88 -17.40
C ALA A 161 13.84 -8.23 -17.56
N LEU A 162 13.45 -8.79 -18.70
CA LEU A 162 12.04 -8.82 -19.10
C LEU A 162 11.66 -10.11 -19.83
N ASP A 163 10.55 -10.74 -19.43
CA ASP A 163 9.82 -11.79 -20.17
C ASP A 163 8.43 -11.25 -20.50
N THR A 164 8.14 -10.94 -21.78
CA THR A 164 6.90 -10.24 -22.14
C THR A 164 6.27 -10.53 -23.48
N THR A 165 4.99 -10.19 -23.62
CA THR A 165 4.33 -10.22 -24.94
C THR A 165 4.57 -8.94 -25.76
N TYR A 166 4.38 -7.74 -25.18
CA TYR A 166 4.48 -6.46 -25.89
C TYR A 166 5.20 -5.37 -25.06
N CYS A 167 6.19 -4.70 -25.65
CA CYS A 167 6.91 -3.58 -25.01
C CYS A 167 7.11 -2.34 -25.89
N ALA A 168 7.07 -1.16 -25.25
CA ALA A 168 7.63 0.09 -25.76
C ALA A 168 8.66 0.60 -24.74
N LEU A 169 9.88 0.89 -25.20
CA LEU A 169 11.02 1.02 -24.31
C LEU A 169 11.96 2.17 -24.71
N ASP A 170 12.31 3.03 -23.74
CA ASP A 170 13.44 3.96 -23.79
C ASP A 170 14.44 3.56 -22.69
N THR A 171 15.57 2.95 -23.06
CA THR A 171 16.51 2.39 -22.08
C THR A 171 17.97 2.43 -22.46
N THR A 172 18.83 2.32 -21.43
CA THR A 172 20.29 2.16 -21.61
C THR A 172 20.71 0.69 -21.77
N TYR A 173 20.15 -0.23 -20.96
CA TYR A 173 20.53 -1.65 -20.96
C TYR A 173 19.32 -2.58 -20.78
N CYS A 174 19.22 -3.63 -21.61
CA CYS A 174 18.15 -4.63 -21.46
C CYS A 174 18.57 -6.07 -21.79
N ALA A 175 17.96 -7.02 -21.08
CA ALA A 175 17.88 -8.43 -21.43
C ALA A 175 16.39 -8.81 -21.60
N LEU A 176 16.03 -9.40 -22.75
CA LEU A 176 14.63 -9.57 -23.15
C LEU A 176 14.36 -10.95 -23.74
N ASP A 177 13.28 -11.59 -23.28
CA ASP A 177 12.55 -12.62 -24.01
C ASP A 177 11.16 -12.04 -24.36
N THR A 178 10.84 -11.91 -25.66
CA THR A 178 9.58 -11.25 -26.05
C THR A 178 9.02 -11.66 -27.41
N THR A 179 7.74 -11.39 -27.60
CA THR A 179 7.07 -11.51 -28.90
C THR A 179 7.14 -10.24 -29.75
N HIS A 180 7.03 -9.04 -29.18
CA HIS A 180 6.98 -7.76 -29.91
C HIS A 180 7.55 -6.57 -29.09
N CYS A 181 8.47 -5.79 -29.68
CA CYS A 181 9.01 -4.60 -29.02
C CYS A 181 9.31 -3.42 -29.96
N ALA A 182 9.12 -2.19 -29.47
CA ALA A 182 9.61 -0.95 -30.06
C ALA A 182 10.63 -0.31 -29.12
N LEU A 183 11.88 -0.16 -29.57
CA LEU A 183 13.00 0.31 -28.76
C LEU A 183 13.56 1.64 -29.29
N HIS A 184 13.64 2.65 -28.44
CA HIS A 184 14.43 3.85 -28.66
C HIS A 184 15.67 3.78 -27.77
N THR A 185 16.87 3.79 -28.35
CA THR A 185 18.14 3.82 -27.62
C THR A 185 18.87 5.10 -27.96
N THR A 186 19.34 5.82 -26.94
CA THR A 186 20.24 6.97 -27.12
C THR A 186 21.71 6.61 -26.98
#